data_AF-A0A4Y2JFT2-F1
#
_entry.id   AF-A0A4Y2JFT2-F1
#
_cell.length_a   1.000
_cell.length_b   1.000
_cell.length_c   1.000
_cell.angle_alpha   90.00
_cell.angle_beta   90.00
_cell.angle_gamma   90.00
#
_symmetry.space_group_name_H-M   'P 1'
#
loop_
_entity.id
_entity.type
_entity.pdbx_description
1 polymer ?
#
loop_
_entity_poly.entity_id
_entity_poly.type
_entity_poly.pdbx_seq_one_letter_code
_entity_poly.pdbx_strand_id
1 'polypeptide(L)'
;MDEVAKIWQLKSEGKLVSGISDIINRSKKFIYRVLSSGCIYKAKRRSGLQRVTDKSDDRQIQKVASIQQMTDREIQWSSELSATKDTILKRILEKGTMVHRKMKKKPALKSHHKSQRIL
;
A
#
# COMPACT_ATOMS: atom_id res chain seq x y z
N MET A 1 -14.79 -16.29 20.81
CA MET A 1 -14.95 -17.34 19.79
C MET A 1 -15.00 -16.69 18.43
N ASP A 2 -14.27 -17.22 17.44
CA ASP A 2 -14.38 -16.75 16.06
C ASP A 2 -15.81 -17.04 15.53
N GLU A 3 -16.42 -16.11 14.78
CA GLU A 3 -17.77 -16.27 14.20
C GLU A 3 -17.85 -17.57 13.36
N VAL A 4 -16.78 -17.88 12.63
CA VAL A 4 -16.68 -19.11 11.81
C VAL A 4 -16.71 -20.37 12.67
N ALA A 5 -16.00 -20.37 13.80
CA ALA A 5 -16.01 -21.51 14.72
C ALA A 5 -17.40 -21.73 15.34
N LYS A 6 -18.09 -20.63 15.68
CA LYS A 6 -19.47 -20.68 16.17
C LYS A 6 -20.44 -21.26 15.13
N ILE A 7 -20.27 -20.93 13.85
CA ILE A 7 -21.06 -21.52 12.75
C ILE A 7 -20.86 -23.04 12.69
N TRP A 8 -19.60 -23.50 12.75
CA TRP A 8 -19.29 -24.94 12.71
C TRP A 8 -19.83 -25.69 13.91
N GLN A 9 -19.75 -25.11 15.11
CA GLN A 9 -20.34 -25.68 16.31
C GLN A 9 -21.86 -25.83 16.16
N LEU A 10 -22.58 -24.76 15.81
CA LEU A 10 -24.03 -24.81 15.65
C LEU A 10 -24.45 -25.77 14.52
N LYS A 11 -23.60 -25.94 13.49
CA LYS A 11 -23.81 -26.93 12.44
C LYS A 11 -23.64 -28.36 12.95
N SER A 12 -22.65 -28.63 13.80
CA SER A 12 -22.45 -29.94 14.44
C SER A 12 -23.57 -30.29 15.43
N GLU A 13 -24.19 -29.29 16.06
CA GLU A 13 -25.38 -29.44 16.90
C GLU A 13 -26.66 -29.76 16.07
N GLY A 14 -26.58 -29.83 14.74
CA GLY A 14 -27.69 -30.19 13.86
C GLY A 14 -28.63 -29.02 13.53
N LYS A 15 -28.28 -27.77 13.86
CA LYS A 15 -29.14 -26.61 13.58
C LYS A 15 -29.23 -26.32 12.09
N LEU A 16 -30.42 -25.89 11.66
CA LEU A 16 -30.66 -25.43 10.29
C LEU A 16 -29.98 -24.07 10.04
N VAL A 17 -29.60 -23.81 8.79
CA VAL A 17 -28.91 -22.56 8.39
C VAL A 17 -29.72 -21.30 8.73
N SER A 18 -31.06 -21.38 8.70
CA SER A 18 -31.93 -20.29 9.16
C SER A 18 -31.73 -19.98 10.65
N GLY A 19 -31.80 -20.98 11.51
CA GLY A 19 -31.58 -20.79 12.95
C GLY A 19 -30.16 -20.33 13.28
N ILE A 20 -29.15 -20.80 12.55
CA ILE A 20 -27.77 -20.31 12.70
C ILE A 20 -27.68 -18.83 12.30
N SER A 21 -28.35 -18.44 11.20
CA SER A 21 -28.42 -17.05 10.72
C SER A 21 -29.01 -16.12 11.78
N ASP A 22 -30.09 -16.56 12.43
CA ASP A 22 -30.78 -15.78 13.46
C ASP A 22 -29.95 -15.66 14.75
N ILE A 23 -29.31 -16.75 15.20
CA ILE A 23 -28.43 -16.76 16.39
C ILE A 23 -27.18 -15.90 16.21
N ILE A 24 -26.61 -15.88 15.01
CA ILE A 24 -25.37 -15.15 14.70
C ILE A 24 -25.68 -13.73 14.16
N ASN A 25 -26.94 -13.43 13.87
CA ASN A 25 -27.39 -12.18 13.25
C ASN A 25 -26.62 -11.86 11.95
N ARG A 26 -26.52 -12.86 11.06
CA ARG A 26 -25.83 -12.76 9.77
C ARG A 26 -26.68 -13.38 8.68
N SER A 27 -26.51 -12.93 7.44
CA SER A 27 -27.29 -13.45 6.32
C SER A 27 -27.07 -14.95 6.09
N LYS A 28 -28.14 -15.66 5.69
CA LYS A 28 -28.06 -17.07 5.27
C LYS A 28 -26.95 -17.29 4.22
N LYS A 29 -26.81 -16.36 3.26
CA LYS A 29 -25.75 -16.39 2.24
C LYS A 29 -24.33 -16.37 2.81
N PHE A 30 -24.10 -15.59 3.87
CA PHE A 30 -22.81 -15.59 4.57
C PHE A 30 -22.53 -16.96 5.18
N ILE A 31 -23.53 -17.57 5.84
CA ILE A 31 -23.37 -18.88 6.47
C ILE A 31 -23.10 -19.97 5.42
N TYR A 32 -23.87 -20.00 4.33
CA TYR A 32 -23.59 -20.91 3.21
C TYR A 32 -22.16 -20.73 2.68
N ARG A 33 -21.70 -19.49 2.49
CA ARG A 33 -20.31 -19.24 2.06
C ARG A 33 -19.29 -19.79 3.05
N VAL A 34 -19.49 -19.61 4.35
CA VAL A 34 -18.57 -20.10 5.38
C VAL A 34 -18.54 -21.63 5.38
N LEU A 35 -19.70 -22.27 5.35
CA LEU A 35 -19.83 -23.74 5.33
C LEU A 35 -19.25 -24.35 4.04
N SER A 36 -19.49 -23.73 2.88
CA SER A 36 -18.94 -24.19 1.60
C SER A 36 -17.45 -23.92 1.44
N SER A 37 -16.93 -22.81 2.01
CA SER A 37 -15.51 -22.44 1.88
C SER A 37 -14.62 -23.10 2.93
N GLY A 38 -15.19 -23.66 4.00
CA GLY A 38 -14.43 -24.32 5.07
C GLY A 38 -13.38 -23.42 5.72
N CYS A 39 -12.19 -23.97 5.93
CA CYS A 39 -11.03 -23.25 6.48
C CYS A 39 -10.49 -22.13 5.57
N ILE A 40 -10.87 -22.12 4.29
CA ILE A 40 -10.35 -21.19 3.28
C ILE A 40 -11.07 -19.84 3.35
N TYR A 41 -12.21 -19.74 4.04
CA TYR A 41 -13.04 -18.53 4.08
C TYR A 41 -12.26 -17.26 4.46
N LYS A 42 -11.31 -17.35 5.40
CA LYS A 42 -10.43 -16.25 5.79
C LYS A 42 -9.00 -16.35 5.25
N ALA A 43 -8.66 -17.45 4.58
CA ALA A 43 -7.29 -17.73 4.18
C ALA A 43 -6.78 -16.79 3.08
N LYS A 44 -7.65 -16.41 2.14
CA LYS A 44 -7.27 -15.54 1.03
C LYS A 44 -7.54 -14.07 1.37
N ARG A 45 -6.46 -13.29 1.53
CA ARG A 45 -6.54 -11.83 1.43
C ARG A 45 -6.80 -11.44 -0.02
N ARG A 46 -7.56 -10.36 -0.23
CA ARG A 46 -7.73 -9.80 -1.57
C ARG A 46 -6.36 -9.46 -2.12
N SER A 47 -6.05 -9.96 -3.32
CA SER A 47 -4.93 -9.43 -4.10
C SER A 47 -5.24 -7.95 -4.36
N GLY A 48 -4.25 -7.09 -4.12
CA GLY A 48 -4.37 -5.68 -4.48
C GLY A 48 -4.60 -5.52 -5.99
N LEU A 49 -4.95 -4.30 -6.41
CA LEU A 49 -5.08 -4.00 -7.83
C LEU A 49 -3.76 -4.26 -8.55
N GLN A 50 -3.85 -4.78 -9.79
CA GLN A 50 -2.68 -4.98 -10.64
C GLN A 50 -1.99 -3.63 -10.88
N ARG A 51 -0.66 -3.66 -10.87
CA ARG A 51 0.17 -2.46 -11.08
C ARG A 51 0.13 -2.08 -12.55
N VAL A 52 0.09 -0.78 -12.82
CA VAL A 52 0.21 -0.22 -14.19
C VAL A 52 1.62 -0.42 -14.73
N THR A 53 2.62 -0.44 -13.85
CA THR A 53 4.02 -0.64 -14.20
C THR A 53 4.48 -2.04 -13.84
N ASP A 54 5.27 -2.64 -14.73
CA ASP A 54 5.93 -3.92 -14.48
C ASP A 54 7.23 -3.73 -13.68
N LYS A 55 7.79 -4.85 -13.21
CA LYS A 55 9.06 -4.83 -12.45
C LYS A 55 10.23 -4.26 -13.25
N SER A 56 10.20 -4.41 -14.58
CA SER A 56 11.22 -3.86 -15.47
C SER A 56 11.13 -2.33 -15.53
N ASP A 57 9.92 -1.83 -15.69
CA ASP A 57 9.61 -0.39 -15.74
C ASP A 57 10.01 0.30 -14.44
N ASP A 58 9.68 -0.30 -13.30
CA ASP A 58 10.08 0.21 -11.98
C ASP A 58 11.61 0.32 -11.86
N ARG A 59 12.35 -0.63 -12.46
CA ARG A 59 13.82 -0.61 -12.51
C ARG A 59 14.35 0.48 -13.44
N GLN A 60 13.70 0.71 -14.57
CA GLN A 60 14.07 1.76 -15.52
C GLN A 60 13.84 3.16 -14.92
N ILE A 61 12.68 3.39 -14.30
CA ILE A 61 12.38 4.62 -13.55
C ILE A 61 13.48 4.88 -12.52
N GLN A 62 13.85 3.86 -11.74
CA GLN A 62 14.90 3.99 -10.72
C GLN A 62 16.27 4.30 -11.31
N LYS A 63 16.64 3.62 -12.40
CA LYS A 63 17.93 3.83 -13.06
C LYS A 63 18.06 5.26 -13.57
N VAL A 64 17.04 5.75 -14.27
CA VAL A 64 17.01 7.12 -14.78
C VAL A 64 17.04 8.13 -13.63
N ALA A 65 16.18 7.95 -12.63
CA ALA A 65 16.10 8.85 -11.47
C ALA A 65 17.38 8.88 -10.62
N SER A 66 18.18 7.80 -10.64
CA SER A 66 19.41 7.71 -9.86
C SER A 66 20.63 8.29 -10.57
N ILE A 67 20.64 8.33 -11.90
CA ILE A 67 21.81 8.76 -12.68
C ILE A 67 21.84 10.29 -12.81
N GLN A 68 20.67 10.92 -12.95
CA GLN A 68 20.57 12.34 -13.28
C GLN A 68 19.56 13.04 -12.37
N GLN A 69 19.80 14.32 -12.04
CA GLN A 69 18.75 15.18 -11.50
C GLN A 69 17.77 15.53 -12.61
N MET A 70 16.77 14.65 -12.80
CA MET A 70 15.70 14.83 -13.78
C MET A 70 14.37 15.07 -13.07
N THR A 71 13.52 15.85 -13.72
CA THR A 71 12.12 16.04 -13.34
C THR A 71 11.29 14.80 -13.69
N ASP A 72 10.15 14.62 -13.01
CA ASP A 72 9.26 13.47 -13.25
C ASP A 72 8.85 13.31 -14.71
N ARG A 73 8.72 14.43 -15.45
CA ARG A 73 8.33 14.44 -16.87
C ARG A 73 9.46 13.97 -17.78
N GLU A 74 10.69 14.36 -17.47
CA GLU A 74 11.88 13.87 -18.18
C GLU A 74 12.09 12.38 -17.91
N ILE A 75 11.81 11.93 -16.68
CA ILE A 75 11.84 10.50 -16.33
C ILE A 75 10.77 9.74 -17.11
N GLN A 76 9.55 10.28 -17.22
CA GLN A 76 8.48 9.68 -18.01
C GLN A 76 8.88 9.53 -19.48
N TRP A 77 9.43 10.59 -20.09
CA TRP A 77 9.85 10.56 -21.49
C TRP A 77 11.03 9.63 -21.73
N SER A 78 12.05 9.65 -20.87
CA SER A 78 13.23 8.79 -21.00
C SER A 78 12.99 7.32 -20.64
N SER A 79 11.94 7.04 -19.87
CA SER A 79 11.50 5.67 -19.58
C SER A 79 10.52 5.12 -20.61
N GLU A 80 10.01 5.93 -21.53
CA GLU A 80 8.96 5.58 -22.52
C GLU A 80 7.68 5.02 -21.86
N LEU A 81 7.46 5.31 -20.58
CA LEU A 81 6.35 4.74 -19.82
C LEU A 81 5.09 5.60 -19.96
N SER A 82 3.97 4.93 -20.23
CA SER A 82 2.63 5.50 -20.09
C SER A 82 2.19 5.50 -18.61
N ALA A 83 3.06 6.00 -17.72
CA ALA A 83 2.82 6.10 -16.29
C ALA A 83 2.52 7.54 -15.89
N THR A 84 1.58 7.73 -14.97
CA THR A 84 1.30 9.06 -14.43
C THR A 84 2.44 9.56 -13.54
N LYS A 85 2.59 10.88 -13.41
CA LYS A 85 3.56 11.53 -12.52
C LYS A 85 3.56 10.94 -11.10
N ASP A 86 2.37 10.77 -10.51
CA ASP A 86 2.22 10.22 -9.16
C ASP A 86 2.69 8.77 -9.06
N THR A 87 2.52 8.00 -10.13
CA THR A 87 3.01 6.62 -10.20
C THR A 87 4.54 6.61 -10.18
N ILE A 88 5.17 7.44 -11.01
CA ILE A 88 6.63 7.59 -11.08
C ILE A 88 7.21 7.99 -9.71
N LEU A 89 6.65 9.03 -9.08
CA LEU A 89 7.06 9.48 -7.75
C LEU A 89 6.92 8.39 -6.69
N LYS A 90 5.81 7.64 -6.70
CA LYS A 90 5.63 6.50 -5.79
C LYS A 90 6.70 5.44 -6.01
N ARG A 91 7.07 5.10 -7.24
CA ARG A 91 8.12 4.10 -7.54
C ARG A 91 9.50 4.51 -7.10
N ILE A 92 9.79 5.79 -7.21
CA ILE A 92 11.04 6.38 -6.75
C ILE A 92 11.13 6.32 -5.21
N LEU A 93 10.03 6.62 -4.51
CA LEU A 93 9.99 6.62 -3.03
C LEU A 93 9.89 5.21 -2.41
N GLU A 94 9.13 4.29 -3.02
CA GLU A 94 8.81 2.95 -2.49
C GLU A 94 10.05 2.07 -2.28
N LYS A 95 11.08 2.20 -3.14
CA LYS A 95 12.32 1.41 -3.04
C LYS A 95 13.41 2.05 -2.18
N GLY A 96 13.22 3.27 -1.69
CA GLY A 96 14.13 3.90 -0.72
C GLY A 96 15.57 4.15 -1.21
N THR A 97 15.85 4.08 -2.52
CA THR A 97 17.17 4.42 -3.06
C THR A 97 17.48 5.91 -2.92
N MET A 98 16.45 6.75 -2.79
CA MET A 98 16.58 8.13 -2.31
C MET A 98 16.20 8.22 -0.84
N VAL A 99 17.20 8.38 0.03
CA VAL A 99 16.97 8.78 1.42
C VAL A 99 16.58 10.25 1.42
N HIS A 100 15.36 10.57 1.85
CA HIS A 100 14.98 11.95 2.16
C HIS A 100 15.91 12.48 3.27
N ARG A 101 16.96 13.20 2.87
CA ARG A 101 17.92 13.77 3.81
C ARG A 101 17.33 15.08 4.33
N LYS A 102 16.91 15.08 5.59
CA LYS A 102 16.59 16.33 6.28
C LYS A 102 17.83 17.22 6.20
N MET A 103 17.70 18.40 5.59
CA MET A 103 18.78 19.38 5.60
C MET A 103 19.16 19.69 7.05
N LYS A 104 20.46 19.75 7.33
CA LYS A 104 20.92 20.24 8.63
C LYS A 104 20.34 21.64 8.83
N LYS A 105 19.83 21.92 10.03
CA LYS A 105 19.33 23.26 10.36
C LYS A 105 20.43 24.29 10.05
N LYS A 106 20.05 25.41 9.45
CA LYS A 106 20.99 26.51 9.17
C LYS A 106 21.71 26.88 10.47
N PRO A 107 23.04 27.06 10.45
CA PRO A 107 23.78 27.47 11.64
C PRO A 107 23.27 28.83 12.13
N ALA A 108 23.32 29.05 13.43
CA ALA A 108 22.96 30.34 14.01
C ALA A 108 23.91 31.44 13.48
N LEU A 109 23.36 32.62 13.19
CA LEU A 109 24.15 33.77 12.78
C LEU A 109 25.06 34.23 13.93
N LYS A 110 26.37 34.24 13.68
CA LYS A 110 27.38 34.83 14.57
C LYS A 110 27.21 36.35 14.64
N SER A 111 27.73 36.97 15.72
CA SER A 111 27.65 38.42 15.96
C SER A 111 28.16 39.24 14.77
N HIS A 112 29.32 38.91 14.21
CA HIS A 112 29.88 39.64 13.06
C HIS A 112 28.98 39.60 11.81
N HIS A 113 28.33 38.46 11.52
CA HIS A 113 27.36 38.36 10.42
C HIS A 113 26.13 39.25 10.63
N LYS A 114 25.76 39.54 11.88
CA LYS A 114 24.65 40.44 12.21
C LYS A 114 25.09 41.90 12.06
N SER A 115 26.29 42.24 12.53
CA SER A 115 26.87 43.59 12.42
C SER A 115 27.08 44.03 10.98
N GLN A 116 27.54 43.13 10.10
CA GLN A 116 27.68 43.39 8.67
C GLN A 116 26.36 43.58 7.92
N ARG A 117 25.23 43.27 8.56
CA ARG A 117 23.88 43.36 7.97
C ARG A 117 23.14 44.64 8.35
N ILE A 118 23.66 45.38 9.32
CA ILE A 118 23.07 46.59 9.90
C ILE A 118 23.75 47.86 9.34
N LEU A 119 24.81 47.70 8.55
CA LEU A 119 25.39 48.73 7.68
C LEU A 119 24.77 48.65 6.30
#